data_AF-D4XUC2-F1
#
_entry.id   AF-D4XUC2-F1
#
_cell.length_a   1.000
_cell.length_b   1.000
_cell.length_c   1.000
_cell.angle_alpha   90.00
_cell.angle_beta   90.00
_cell.angle_gamma   90.00
#
_symmetry.space_group_name_H-M   'P 1'
#
loop_
_entity.id
_entity.type
_entity.pdbx_description
1 polymer ?
#
loop_
_entity_poly.entity_id
_entity_poly.type
_entity_poly.pdbx_seq_one_letter_code
_entity_poly.pdbx_strand_id
1 'polypeptide(L)'
;MLIGELAKQAQLSRDTIRFYEKIKLIQSITRNNGYKDYPEQTLQQLQLIRTAKHLGFSLSEIQQILQMTEQNEIPAPQVQYIFQEKLNMIDEKIAQLNQIKNMLNRFTQGEACPLRRDCTVPQID
;
A
#
# COMPACT_ATOMS: atom_id res chain seq x y z
N MET A 1 20.42 9.00 12.06
CA MET A 1 20.09 7.69 12.66
C MET A 1 20.65 6.57 11.81
N LEU A 2 21.18 5.51 12.43
CA LEU A 2 21.57 4.30 11.68
C LEU A 2 20.34 3.48 11.27
N ILE A 3 20.47 2.59 10.29
CA ILE A 3 19.35 1.77 9.79
C ILE A 3 18.63 0.97 10.89
N GLY A 4 19.37 0.49 11.89
CA GLY A 4 18.81 -0.28 13.00
C GLY A 4 17.92 0.55 13.92
N GLU A 5 18.27 1.82 14.12
CA GLU A 5 17.48 2.77 14.90
C GLU A 5 16.25 3.22 14.10
N LEU A 6 16.45 3.57 12.82
CA LEU A 6 15.36 3.94 11.91
C LEU A 6 14.31 2.84 11.79
N ALA A 7 14.73 1.57 11.66
CA ALA A 7 13.85 0.41 11.61
C ALA A 7 12.93 0.33 12.85
N LYS A 8 13.49 0.54 14.05
CA LYS A 8 12.72 0.52 15.30
C LYS A 8 11.72 1.67 15.35
N GLN A 9 12.15 2.89 15.03
CA GLN A 9 11.28 4.07 15.10
C GLN A 9 10.18 4.05 14.03
N ALA A 10 10.50 3.62 12.81
CA ALA A 10 9.55 3.50 11.71
C ALA A 10 8.63 2.26 11.83
N GLN A 11 8.95 1.32 12.74
CA GLN A 11 8.30 0.02 12.87
C GLN A 11 8.33 -0.78 11.55
N LEU A 12 9.49 -0.75 10.87
CA LEU A 12 9.73 -1.44 9.61
C LEU A 12 10.93 -2.37 9.73
N SER A 13 10.96 -3.42 8.90
CA SER A 13 12.16 -4.24 8.80
C SER A 13 13.30 -3.46 8.14
N ARG A 14 14.55 -3.81 8.47
CA ARG A 14 15.73 -3.23 7.80
C ARG A 14 15.70 -3.49 6.30
N ASP A 15 15.17 -4.63 5.87
CA ASP A 15 15.08 -4.98 4.46
C ASP A 15 14.03 -4.15 3.72
N THR A 16 12.92 -3.82 4.37
CA THR A 16 11.94 -2.86 3.85
C THR A 16 12.57 -1.49 3.64
N ILE A 17 13.35 -1.00 4.61
CA ILE A 17 14.06 0.29 4.49
C ILE A 17 15.07 0.24 3.35
N ARG A 18 15.90 -0.82 3.25
CA ARG A 18 16.84 -0.99 2.13
C ARG A 18 16.12 -1.05 0.79
N PHE A 19 14.97 -1.72 0.74
CA PHE A 19 14.16 -1.80 -0.47
C PHE A 19 13.63 -0.42 -0.87
N TYR A 20 13.09 0.36 0.08
CA TYR A 20 12.62 1.72 -0.18
C TYR A 20 13.75 2.66 -0.61
N GLU A 21 14.94 2.52 -0.02
CA GLU A 21 16.14 3.22 -0.47
C GLU A 21 16.53 2.83 -1.90
N LYS A 22 16.51 1.53 -2.24
CA LYS A 22 16.83 1.02 -3.58
C LYS A 22 15.92 1.60 -4.66
N ILE A 23 14.63 1.75 -4.36
CA ILE A 23 13.65 2.36 -5.28
C ILE A 23 13.56 3.89 -5.16
N LYS A 24 14.49 4.52 -4.43
CA LYS A 24 14.59 5.97 -4.24
C LYS A 24 13.37 6.62 -3.58
N LEU A 25 12.61 5.86 -2.79
CA LEU A 25 11.52 6.40 -1.96
C LEU A 25 12.03 7.10 -0.70
N ILE A 26 13.25 6.79 -0.29
CA ILE A 26 13.96 7.46 0.79
C ILE A 26 15.43 7.60 0.40
N GLN A 27 16.13 8.54 1.04
CA GLN A 27 17.55 8.78 0.80
C GLN A 27 18.33 8.68 2.11
N SER A 28 19.56 8.19 2.00
CA SER A 28 20.53 8.20 3.09
C SER A 28 21.72 9.07 2.73
N ILE A 29 22.45 9.51 3.75
CA ILE A 29 23.71 10.25 3.61
C ILE A 29 24.85 9.29 3.96
N THR A 30 25.80 9.11 3.05
CA THR A 30 27.01 8.33 3.33
C THR A 30 27.97 9.17 4.17
N ARG A 31 28.28 8.71 5.37
CA ARG A 31 29.29 9.31 6.25
C ARG A 31 30.69 9.01 5.73
N ASN A 32 31.65 9.84 6.15
CA ASN A 32 33.07 9.68 5.80
C ASN A 32 33.68 8.33 6.19
N ASN A 33 33.09 7.65 7.19
CA ASN A 33 33.50 6.32 7.65
C ASN A 33 32.78 5.16 6.90
N GLY A 34 32.08 5.44 5.81
CA GLY A 34 31.37 4.45 4.98
C GLY A 34 30.00 4.01 5.51
N TYR A 35 29.60 4.43 6.70
CA TYR A 35 28.27 4.12 7.23
C TYR A 35 27.19 5.01 6.60
N LYS A 36 26.01 4.43 6.38
CA LYS A 36 24.81 5.19 5.99
C LYS A 36 24.13 5.80 7.20
N ASP A 37 23.80 7.07 7.08
CA ASP A 37 23.03 7.81 8.06
C ASP A 37 21.71 8.28 7.45
N TYR A 38 20.65 8.17 8.23
CA TYR A 38 19.31 8.56 7.83
C TYR A 38 18.90 9.78 8.64
N PRO A 39 18.66 10.94 8.00
CA PRO A 39 18.22 12.14 8.69
C PRO A 39 16.79 11.97 9.23
N GLU A 40 16.37 12.85 10.13
CA GLU A 40 15.06 12.77 10.78
C GLU A 40 13.90 12.89 9.78
N GLN A 41 14.09 13.67 8.71
CA GLN A 41 13.14 13.79 7.61
C GLN A 41 12.83 12.43 6.97
N THR A 42 13.78 11.49 6.94
CA THR A 42 13.53 10.15 6.42
C THR A 42 12.51 9.39 7.26
N LEU A 43 12.50 9.58 8.59
CA LEU A 43 11.50 8.95 9.44
C LEU A 43 10.09 9.49 9.14
N GLN A 44 9.95 10.80 8.98
CA GLN A 44 8.69 11.44 8.60
C GLN A 44 8.18 10.92 7.25
N GLN A 45 9.09 10.79 6.27
CA GLN A 45 8.78 10.23 4.95
C GLN A 45 8.33 8.76 5.05
N LEU A 46 8.99 7.94 5.87
CA LEU A 46 8.58 6.55 6.11
C LEU A 46 7.20 6.44 6.76
N GLN A 47 6.86 7.33 7.69
CA GLN A 47 5.53 7.40 8.30
C GLN A 47 4.47 7.77 7.25
N LEU A 48 4.76 8.72 6.37
CA LEU A 48 3.87 9.10 5.27
C LEU A 48 3.65 7.95 4.28
N ILE A 49 4.73 7.27 3.87
CA ILE A 49 4.67 6.08 3.02
C ILE A 49 3.78 5.01 3.68
N ARG A 50 3.97 4.76 4.99
CA ARG A 50 3.14 3.80 5.72
C ARG A 50 1.66 4.19 5.70
N THR A 51 1.33 5.45 5.98
CA THR A 51 -0.07 5.93 5.94
C THR A 51 -0.67 5.76 4.55
N ALA A 52 0.03 6.16 3.50
CA ALA A 52 -0.44 6.00 2.12
C ALA A 52 -0.61 4.51 1.74
N LYS A 53 0.29 3.64 2.19
CA LYS A 53 0.11 2.18 2.03
C LYS A 53 -1.17 1.67 2.70
N HIS A 54 -1.53 2.19 3.88
CA HIS A 54 -2.77 1.81 4.57
C HIS A 54 -4.02 2.32 3.84
N LEU A 55 -3.93 3.46 3.16
CA LEU A 55 -4.98 3.99 2.28
C LEU A 55 -5.10 3.22 0.95
N GLY A 56 -4.34 2.14 0.77
CA GLY A 56 -4.39 1.29 -0.41
C GLY A 56 -3.52 1.78 -1.57
N PHE A 57 -2.70 2.81 -1.39
CA PHE A 57 -1.79 3.26 -2.43
C PHE A 57 -0.69 2.22 -2.72
N SER A 58 -0.35 2.09 -4.00
CA SER A 58 0.82 1.32 -4.44
C SER A 58 2.10 2.12 -4.20
N LEU A 59 3.26 1.44 -4.16
CA LEU A 59 4.54 2.14 -3.97
C LEU A 59 4.87 3.09 -5.13
N SER A 60 4.42 2.77 -6.34
CA SER A 60 4.57 3.65 -7.51
C SER A 60 3.69 4.89 -7.42
N GLU A 61 2.43 4.76 -6.97
CA GLU A 61 1.55 5.92 -6.71
C GLU A 61 2.17 6.83 -5.64
N ILE A 62 2.68 6.24 -4.55
CA ILE A 62 3.34 6.98 -3.48
C ILE A 62 4.58 7.71 -4.00
N GLN A 63 5.38 7.07 -4.85
CA GLN A 63 6.55 7.70 -5.45
C GLN A 63 6.18 8.91 -6.31
N GLN A 64 5.11 8.80 -7.12
CA GLN A 64 4.62 9.92 -7.94
C GLN A 64 4.16 11.09 -7.06
N ILE A 65 3.39 10.82 -6.02
CA ILE A 65 2.92 11.85 -5.08
C ILE A 65 4.12 12.55 -4.40
N LEU A 66 5.12 11.77 -3.94
CA LEU A 66 6.30 12.32 -3.27
C LEU A 66 7.15 13.20 -4.21
N GLN A 67 7.35 12.77 -5.46
CA GLN A 67 8.08 13.57 -6.46
C GLN A 67 7.40 14.92 -6.70
N MET A 68 6.07 14.93 -6.80
CA MET A 68 5.33 16.18 -6.97
C MET A 68 5.42 17.07 -5.72
N THR A 69 5.47 16.50 -4.50
CA THR A 69 5.64 17.29 -3.27
C THR A 69 7.05 17.91 -3.14
N GLU A 70 8.11 17.19 -3.52
CA GLU A 70 9.50 17.68 -3.43
C GLU A 70 9.73 18.89 -4.35
N GLN A 71 8.99 18.98 -5.45
CA GLN A 71 9.03 20.09 -6.38
C GLN A 71 8.24 21.33 -5.89
N ASN A 72 7.59 21.27 -4.72
CA ASN A 72 6.64 22.30 -4.24
C ASN A 72 5.49 22.55 -5.23
N GLU A 73 5.21 21.57 -6.09
CA GLU A 73 4.44 21.71 -7.33
C GLU A 73 3.05 21.05 -7.27
N ILE A 74 2.52 20.72 -6.09
CA ILE A 74 1.15 20.21 -6.02
C ILE A 74 0.17 21.31 -5.65
N PRO A 75 -0.56 21.89 -6.63
CA PRO A 75 -1.80 22.57 -6.35
C PRO A 75 -2.75 21.64 -5.58
N ALA A 76 -3.35 22.14 -4.50
CA ALA A 76 -4.35 21.40 -3.72
C ALA A 76 -5.43 20.66 -4.57
N PRO A 77 -5.90 21.20 -5.71
CA PRO A 77 -6.82 20.47 -6.60
C PRO A 77 -6.29 19.12 -7.13
N GLN A 78 -4.98 19.00 -7.36
CA GLN A 78 -4.38 17.79 -7.89
C GLN A 78 -4.27 16.68 -6.83
N VAL A 79 -4.05 17.05 -5.55
CA VAL A 79 -4.19 16.10 -4.43
C VAL A 79 -5.62 15.58 -4.38
N GLN A 80 -6.61 16.47 -4.42
CA GLN A 80 -8.01 16.08 -4.36
C GLN A 80 -8.39 15.10 -5.48
N TYR A 81 -7.89 15.32 -6.69
CA TYR A 81 -8.10 14.42 -7.82
C TYR A 81 -7.54 13.01 -7.56
N ILE A 82 -6.29 12.89 -7.09
CA ILE A 82 -5.66 11.59 -6.78
C ILE A 82 -6.47 10.81 -5.73
N PHE A 83 -6.95 11.49 -4.69
CA PHE A 83 -7.77 10.85 -3.66
C PHE A 83 -9.13 10.43 -4.19
N GLN A 84 -9.77 11.23 -5.06
CA GLN A 84 -11.04 10.90 -5.67
C GLN A 84 -10.92 9.68 -6.60
N GLU A 85 -9.88 9.61 -7.42
CA GLU A 85 -9.57 8.43 -8.24
C GLU A 85 -9.39 7.20 -7.35
N LYS A 86 -8.69 7.34 -6.22
CA LYS A 86 -8.51 6.22 -5.28
C LYS A 86 -9.81 5.73 -4.67
N LEU A 87 -10.72 6.64 -4.32
CA LEU A 87 -12.06 6.29 -3.84
C LEU A 87 -12.83 5.53 -4.91
N ASN A 88 -12.84 6.01 -6.16
CA ASN A 88 -13.53 5.35 -7.27
C ASN A 88 -13.00 3.92 -7.47
N MET A 89 -11.68 3.72 -7.45
CA MET A 89 -11.08 2.38 -7.55
C MET A 89 -11.47 1.46 -6.38
N ILE A 90 -11.58 2.01 -5.17
CA ILE A 90 -12.04 1.25 -3.99
C ILE A 90 -13.50 0.83 -4.16
N ASP A 91 -14.37 1.75 -4.60
CA ASP A 91 -15.79 1.49 -4.81
C ASP A 91 -16.02 0.42 -5.90
N GLU A 92 -15.28 0.50 -7.01
CA GLU A 92 -15.27 -0.55 -8.03
C GLU A 92 -14.84 -1.90 -7.47
N LYS A 93 -13.80 -1.92 -6.64
CA LYS A 93 -13.32 -3.16 -6.03
C LYS A 93 -14.34 -3.74 -5.06
N ILE A 94 -15.01 -2.90 -4.27
CA ILE A 94 -16.09 -3.31 -3.38
C ILE A 94 -17.24 -3.91 -4.20
N ALA A 95 -17.66 -3.27 -5.29
CA ALA A 95 -18.70 -3.77 -6.16
C ALA A 95 -18.36 -5.17 -6.72
N GLN A 96 -17.14 -5.34 -7.23
CA GLN A 96 -16.64 -6.64 -7.72
C GLN A 96 -16.61 -7.70 -6.61
N LEU A 97 -16.10 -7.37 -5.43
CA LEU A 97 -16.03 -8.29 -4.29
C LEU A 97 -17.43 -8.70 -3.81
N ASN A 98 -18.39 -7.77 -3.82
CA ASN A 98 -19.79 -8.07 -3.51
C ASN A 98 -20.42 -9.01 -4.54
N GLN A 99 -20.13 -8.84 -5.83
CA GLN A 99 -20.60 -9.77 -6.87
C GLN A 99 -20.05 -11.19 -6.65
N ILE A 100 -18.74 -11.30 -6.38
CA ILE A 100 -18.10 -12.59 -6.09
C ILE A 100 -18.70 -13.21 -4.82
N LYS A 101 -18.86 -12.43 -3.75
CA LYS A 101 -19.49 -12.88 -2.50
C LYS A 101 -20.90 -13.40 -2.74
N ASN A 102 -21.71 -12.70 -3.54
CA ASN A 102 -23.06 -13.14 -3.86
C ASN A 102 -23.07 -14.45 -4.65
N MET A 103 -22.15 -14.62 -5.60
CA MET A 103 -22.01 -15.86 -6.36
C MET A 103 -21.61 -17.02 -5.43
N LEU A 104 -20.65 -16.81 -4.52
CA LEU A 104 -20.26 -17.83 -3.54
C LEU A 104 -21.42 -18.17 -2.59
N ASN A 105 -22.17 -17.18 -2.10
CA ASN A 105 -23.34 -17.40 -1.24
C ASN A 105 -24.39 -18.28 -1.92
N ARG A 106 -24.66 -18.08 -3.21
CA ARG A 106 -25.60 -18.91 -3.98
C ARG A 106 -25.18 -20.38 -3.99
N PHE A 107 -23.89 -20.66 -4.21
CA PHE A 107 -23.39 -22.04 -4.17
C PHE A 107 -23.47 -22.64 -2.77
N THR A 108 -23.21 -21.87 -1.71
CA THR A 108 -23.38 -22.37 -0.33
C THR A 108 -24.85 -22.63 0.03
N GLN A 109 -25.79 -21.98 -0.65
CA GLN A 109 -27.24 -22.17 -0.46
C GLN A 109 -27.84 -23.29 -1.33
N GLY A 110 -27.01 -24.03 -2.07
CA GLY A 110 -27.43 -25.22 -2.80
C GLY A 110 -27.66 -25.03 -4.30
N GLU A 111 -27.27 -23.89 -4.90
CA GLU A 111 -27.18 -23.80 -6.37
C GLU A 111 -26.11 -24.74 -6.92
N ALA A 112 -26.30 -25.16 -8.19
CA ALA A 112 -25.37 -26.06 -8.87
C ALA A 112 -23.94 -25.50 -8.88
N CYS A 113 -23.01 -26.24 -8.29
CA CYS A 113 -21.63 -25.83 -8.17
C CYS A 113 -20.97 -25.75 -9.56
N PRO A 114 -20.38 -24.61 -9.95
CA PRO A 114 -19.73 -24.47 -11.25
C PRO A 114 -18.43 -25.27 -11.34
N LEU A 115 -17.87 -25.69 -10.19
CA LEU A 115 -16.62 -26.45 -10.12
C LEU A 115 -16.85 -27.97 -10.18
N ARG A 116 -18.10 -28.46 -10.01
CA ARG A 116 -18.41 -29.90 -10.05
C ARG A 116 -19.90 -30.16 -10.36
N ARG A 117 -20.19 -31.02 -11.34
CA ARG A 117 -21.55 -31.37 -11.79
C ARG A 117 -22.42 -32.05 -10.71
N ASP A 118 -21.81 -32.77 -9.77
CA ASP A 118 -22.51 -33.61 -8.79
C ASP A 118 -22.25 -33.13 -7.35
N CYS A 119 -22.43 -31.83 -7.11
CA CYS A 119 -22.09 -31.22 -5.83
C CYS A 119 -23.31 -31.21 -4.89
N THR A 120 -23.43 -32.22 -4.03
CA THR A 120 -24.27 -32.15 -2.83
C THR A 120 -23.52 -31.33 -1.80
N VAL A 121 -23.77 -30.02 -1.72
CA VAL A 121 -23.20 -29.17 -0.67
C VAL A 121 -23.82 -29.63 0.66
N PRO A 122 -23.06 -30.22 1.60
CA PRO A 122 -23.61 -30.55 2.91
C PRO A 122 -23.96 -29.23 3.61
N GLN A 123 -25.18 -29.13 4.14
CA GLN A 123 -25.56 -28.01 5.00
C GLN A 123 -24.61 -28.01 6.19
N ILE A 124 -23.88 -26.91 6.38
CA ILE A 124 -23.04 -26.72 7.57
C ILE A 124 -23.97 -26.16 8.64
N ASP A 125 -24.23 -26.95 9.68
CA ASP A 125 -24.98 -26.57 10.89
C ASP A 125 -24.30 -25.43 11.67
#